data_AF-A0A7S1DBU5-F1
#
_entry.id   AF-A0A7S1DBU5-F1
#
_cell.length_a   1.000
_cell.length_b   1.000
_cell.length_c   1.000
_cell.angle_alpha   90.00
_cell.angle_beta   90.00
_cell.angle_gamma   90.00
#
_symmetry.space_group_name_H-M   'P 1'
#
loop_
_entity.id
_entity.type
_entity.pdbx_description
1 polymer ?
#
loop_
_entity_poly.entity_id
_entity_poly.type
_entity_poly.pdbx_seq_one_letter_code
_entity_poly.pdbx_strand_id
1 'polypeptide(L)'
;TKFLGRYGKGNSGPGKDPCKLYRNFPTDADYVLLEFDFYEIDSWDSGEKDFVWVVIDGKEILLGSFDSEENENGTERTEFGISISISSRSPPRHIGFNSQWKDQIHRVSAQIPKEYYADGEIKLAFMTLLNE
;
A
#
# COMPACT_ATOMS: atom_id res chain seq x y z
N THR A 1 -18.60 -6.86 -2.94
CA THR A 1 -17.25 -7.41 -2.68
C THR A 1 -17.27 -8.10 -1.31
N LYS A 2 -16.66 -9.29 -1.15
CA LYS A 2 -16.60 -9.99 0.14
C LYS A 2 -15.25 -9.67 0.80
N PHE A 3 -15.27 -8.91 1.89
CA PHE A 3 -14.06 -8.57 2.64
C PHE A 3 -13.63 -9.76 3.49
N LEU A 4 -12.34 -10.08 3.48
CA LEU A 4 -11.78 -11.26 4.15
C LEU A 4 -11.39 -11.01 5.62
N GLY A 5 -11.73 -9.83 6.16
CA GLY A 5 -11.32 -9.39 7.49
C GLY A 5 -9.99 -8.63 7.48
N ARG A 6 -9.48 -8.32 8.68
CA ARG A 6 -8.27 -7.52 8.91
C ARG A 6 -7.02 -8.23 8.38
N TYR A 7 -6.30 -7.58 7.48
CA TYR A 7 -4.97 -8.00 7.04
C TYR A 7 -3.98 -7.92 8.22
N GLY A 8 -3.11 -8.92 8.40
CA GLY A 8 -2.05 -8.89 9.43
C GLY A 8 -2.46 -9.18 10.89
N LYS A 9 -3.74 -9.47 11.20
CA LYS A 9 -4.19 -9.74 12.59
C LYS A 9 -3.43 -10.94 13.18
N GLY A 10 -2.61 -10.69 14.21
CA GLY A 10 -1.84 -11.70 14.95
C GLY A 10 -0.45 -12.01 14.41
N ASN A 11 0.01 -11.31 13.37
CA ASN A 11 1.29 -11.56 12.69
C ASN A 11 2.20 -10.32 12.62
N SER A 12 2.18 -9.48 13.64
CA SER A 12 3.10 -8.34 13.78
C SER A 12 4.54 -8.84 14.01
N GLY A 13 5.36 -8.80 12.97
CA GLY A 13 6.79 -9.08 13.03
C GLY A 13 7.42 -9.19 11.63
N PRO A 14 8.72 -8.88 11.48
CA PRO A 14 9.40 -8.94 10.19
C PRO A 14 9.22 -10.31 9.53
N GLY A 15 8.70 -10.33 8.30
CA GLY A 15 8.53 -11.55 7.49
C GLY A 15 7.30 -12.42 7.79
N LYS A 16 6.36 -11.94 8.62
CA LYS A 16 5.11 -12.66 8.94
C LYS A 16 3.89 -12.19 8.15
N ASP A 17 3.97 -11.03 7.50
CA ASP A 17 2.90 -10.55 6.65
C ASP A 17 2.80 -11.37 5.35
N PRO A 18 1.58 -11.52 4.80
CA PRO A 18 1.38 -12.18 3.50
C PRO A 18 2.29 -11.55 2.44
N CYS A 19 3.10 -12.40 1.81
CA CYS A 19 3.93 -12.00 0.70
C CYS A 19 3.67 -12.93 -0.49
N LYS A 20 3.94 -12.42 -1.68
CA LYS A 20 3.89 -13.19 -2.91
C LYS A 20 5.19 -13.00 -3.68
N LEU A 21 5.84 -14.11 -3.97
CA LEU A 21 6.96 -14.17 -4.89
C LEU A 21 6.42 -14.45 -6.29
N TYR A 22 6.62 -13.50 -7.20
CA TYR A 22 6.36 -13.69 -8.62
C TYR A 22 7.63 -14.21 -9.27
N ARG A 23 7.50 -15.27 -10.08
CA ARG A 23 8.60 -15.89 -10.83
C ARG A 23 8.39 -15.74 -12.31
N ASN A 24 9.47 -15.88 -13.08
CA ASN A 24 9.48 -15.65 -14.52
C ASN A 24 9.04 -14.23 -14.87
N PHE A 25 9.47 -13.28 -14.03
CA PHE A 25 9.21 -11.87 -14.21
C PHE A 25 10.01 -11.34 -15.42
N PRO A 26 9.44 -10.46 -16.26
CA PRO A 26 10.12 -9.98 -17.47
C PRO A 26 11.39 -9.22 -17.10
N THR A 27 12.54 -9.73 -17.52
CA THR A 27 13.87 -9.15 -17.19
C THR A 27 14.37 -8.17 -18.24
N ASP A 28 13.65 -7.97 -19.33
CA ASP A 28 13.99 -7.08 -20.44
C ASP A 28 13.32 -5.70 -20.32
N ALA A 29 12.31 -5.54 -19.45
CA ALA A 29 11.68 -4.26 -19.15
C ALA A 29 12.59 -3.35 -18.31
N ASP A 30 12.61 -2.06 -18.64
CA ASP A 30 13.34 -1.03 -17.88
C ASP A 30 12.70 -0.75 -16.51
N TYR A 31 11.37 -0.83 -16.45
CA TYR A 31 10.58 -0.75 -15.23
C TYR A 31 9.30 -1.57 -15.36
N VAL A 32 8.69 -1.90 -14.22
CA VAL A 32 7.33 -2.43 -14.15
C VAL A 32 6.44 -1.52 -13.31
N LEU A 33 5.15 -1.54 -13.62
CA LEU A 33 4.13 -0.79 -12.90
C LEU A 33 3.35 -1.71 -11.95
N LEU A 34 3.40 -1.43 -10.66
CA LEU A 34 2.51 -2.01 -9.67
C LEU A 34 1.38 -1.02 -9.37
N GLU A 35 0.14 -1.39 -9.66
CA GLU A 35 -1.04 -0.58 -9.32
C GLU A 35 -2.03 -1.35 -8.45
N PHE A 36 -2.57 -0.68 -7.43
CA PHE A 36 -3.65 -1.22 -6.62
C PHE A 36 -4.52 -0.11 -6.04
N ASP A 37 -5.77 -0.46 -5.74
CA ASP A 37 -6.67 0.40 -4.97
C ASP A 37 -6.55 -0.01 -3.49
N PHE A 38 -6.24 0.96 -2.64
CA PHE A 38 -6.26 0.85 -1.19
C PHE A 38 -7.55 1.47 -0.64
N TYR A 39 -8.22 0.74 0.25
CA TYR A 39 -9.50 1.14 0.84
C TYR A 39 -9.28 1.52 2.30
N GLU A 40 -9.30 2.83 2.57
CA GLU A 40 -9.32 3.40 3.91
C GLU A 40 -10.78 3.35 4.42
N ILE A 41 -11.03 2.44 5.35
CA ILE A 41 -12.39 2.15 5.87
C ILE A 41 -12.42 2.40 7.36
N ASP A 42 -13.52 3.00 7.85
CA ASP A 42 -13.78 3.29 9.27
C ASP A 42 -12.77 4.31 9.86
N SER A 43 -12.53 4.27 11.17
CA SER A 43 -11.59 5.17 11.87
C SER A 43 -10.13 4.85 11.54
N TRP A 44 -9.36 5.89 11.18
CA TRP A 44 -7.90 5.88 11.03
C TRP A 44 -7.28 6.92 11.96
N ASP A 45 -6.33 6.53 12.81
CA ASP A 45 -5.60 7.42 13.73
C ASP A 45 -4.18 7.69 13.20
N SER A 46 -4.02 8.85 12.57
CA SER A 46 -2.78 9.29 11.92
C SER A 46 -1.72 9.81 12.90
N GLY A 47 -2.09 10.05 14.16
CA GLY A 47 -1.23 10.58 15.23
C GLY A 47 -0.22 9.58 15.78
N GLU A 48 0.43 8.82 14.90
CA GLU A 48 1.45 7.77 15.12
C GLU A 48 0.95 6.33 15.32
N LYS A 49 -0.21 5.95 14.76
CA LYS A 49 -0.88 4.71 15.16
C LYS A 49 -1.26 3.78 14.01
N ASP A 50 -1.77 4.34 12.91
CA ASP A 50 -2.18 3.57 11.75
C ASP A 50 -1.29 3.88 10.54
N PHE A 51 -0.61 2.85 10.04
CA PHE A 51 0.34 2.96 8.94
C PHE A 51 0.27 1.73 8.04
N VAL A 52 0.46 1.96 6.74
CA VAL A 52 0.50 0.91 5.74
C VAL A 52 1.76 1.04 4.91
N TRP A 53 2.42 -0.09 4.65
CA TRP A 53 3.58 -0.17 3.76
C TRP A 53 3.28 -1.11 2.60
N VAL A 54 3.84 -0.77 1.44
CA VAL A 54 4.12 -1.74 0.39
C VAL A 54 5.58 -2.19 0.54
N VAL A 55 5.83 -3.48 0.44
CA VAL A 55 7.17 -4.05 0.52
C VAL A 55 7.56 -4.61 -0.84
N ILE A 56 8.57 -4.02 -1.46
CA ILE A 56 9.06 -4.38 -2.80
C ILE A 56 10.48 -4.91 -2.64
N ASP A 57 10.63 -6.22 -2.83
CA ASP A 57 11.89 -6.94 -2.63
C ASP A 57 12.62 -6.59 -1.32
N GLY A 58 11.85 -6.55 -0.23
CA GLY A 58 12.36 -6.22 1.11
C GLY A 58 12.55 -4.73 1.39
N LYS A 59 12.26 -3.83 0.44
CA LYS A 59 12.18 -2.39 0.68
C LYS A 59 10.79 -2.04 1.20
N GLU A 60 10.73 -1.64 2.46
CA GLU A 60 9.51 -1.17 3.10
C GLU A 60 9.28 0.29 2.72
N ILE A 61 8.23 0.56 1.94
CA ILE A 61 7.87 1.92 1.54
C ILE A 61 6.56 2.29 2.20
N LEU A 62 6.64 3.25 3.12
CA LEU A 62 5.47 3.76 3.84
C LEU A 62 4.55 4.42 2.84
N LEU A 63 3.28 4.01 2.76
CA LEU A 63 2.30 4.63 1.87
C LEU A 63 1.76 5.93 2.48
N GLY A 64 1.58 5.96 3.79
CA GLY A 64 1.12 7.13 4.54
C GLY A 64 0.35 6.72 5.79
N SER A 65 -0.05 7.72 6.58
CA SER A 65 -0.92 7.58 7.75
C SER A 65 -2.41 7.67 7.41
N PHE A 66 -2.74 7.99 6.15
CA PHE A 66 -4.11 8.09 5.61
C PHE A 66 -5.08 8.90 6.50
N ASP A 67 -4.63 10.06 7.01
CA ASP A 67 -5.56 11.04 7.56
C ASP A 67 -6.29 11.76 6.42
N SER A 68 -7.57 11.98 6.67
CA SER A 68 -8.55 12.68 5.84
C SER A 68 -8.15 14.10 5.40
N GLU A 69 -7.10 14.71 5.96
CA GLU A 69 -6.65 16.06 5.59
C GLU A 69 -5.33 16.11 4.80
N GLU A 70 -4.43 15.13 4.92
CA GLU A 70 -3.09 15.21 4.30
C GLU A 70 -3.02 14.59 2.90
N ASN A 71 -3.85 13.59 2.59
CA ASN A 71 -3.76 12.80 1.34
C ASN A 71 -4.73 13.25 0.23
N GLU A 72 -5.40 14.39 0.40
CA GLU A 72 -6.37 14.90 -0.58
C GLU A 72 -5.72 15.36 -1.89
N ASN A 73 -4.46 15.83 -1.84
CA ASN A 73 -3.76 16.37 -3.02
C ASN A 73 -2.89 15.35 -3.76
N GLY A 74 -2.93 14.09 -3.33
CA GLY A 74 -2.02 13.06 -3.81
C GLY A 74 -0.57 13.30 -3.37
N THR A 75 0.21 12.24 -3.35
CA THR A 75 1.63 12.28 -2.99
C THR A 75 2.43 11.58 -4.07
N GLU A 76 3.45 12.26 -4.59
CA GLU A 76 4.46 11.65 -5.45
C GLU A 76 5.82 11.75 -4.77
N ARG A 77 6.54 10.64 -4.72
CA ARG A 77 7.89 10.57 -4.16
C ARG A 77 8.68 9.43 -4.77
N THR A 78 10.00 9.50 -4.65
CA THR A 78 10.90 8.41 -5.01
C THR A 78 11.63 7.95 -3.76
N GLU A 79 11.58 6.65 -3.48
CA GLU A 79 12.24 6.02 -2.35
C GLU A 79 12.95 4.76 -2.83
N PHE A 80 14.23 4.58 -2.47
CA PHE A 80 15.06 3.49 -2.98
C PHE A 80 15.11 3.37 -4.52
N GLY A 81 14.88 4.47 -5.25
CA GLY A 81 14.79 4.45 -6.72
C GLY A 81 13.44 3.99 -7.28
N ILE A 82 12.49 3.60 -6.43
CA ILE A 82 11.11 3.28 -6.81
C ILE A 82 10.28 4.56 -6.74
N SER A 83 9.66 4.96 -7.86
CA SER A 83 8.78 6.13 -7.91
C SER A 83 7.35 5.72 -7.56
N ILE A 84 6.80 6.31 -6.50
CA ILE A 84 5.46 6.03 -6.00
C ILE A 84 4.58 7.26 -6.13
N SER A 85 3.37 7.04 -6.63
CA SER A 85 2.28 8.00 -6.57
C SER A 85 1.08 7.41 -5.83
N ILE A 86 0.47 8.23 -5.00
CA ILE A 86 -0.74 7.91 -4.24
C ILE A 86 -1.72 9.01 -4.53
N SER A 87 -2.93 8.67 -4.96
CA SER A 87 -3.96 9.65 -5.27
C SER A 87 -5.32 9.20 -4.77
N SER A 88 -6.03 10.12 -4.12
CA SER A 88 -7.41 9.89 -3.72
C SER A 88 -8.30 9.78 -4.96
N ARG A 89 -9.03 8.68 -5.12
CA ARG A 89 -9.97 8.50 -6.25
C ARG A 89 -11.21 9.37 -6.13
N SER A 90 -11.52 9.83 -4.92
CA SER A 90 -12.62 10.75 -4.64
C SER A 90 -12.46 11.38 -3.25
N PRO A 91 -13.22 12.46 -2.96
CA PRO A 91 -13.32 12.97 -1.59
C PRO A 91 -13.82 11.91 -0.60
N PRO A 92 -13.50 12.04 0.70
CA PRO A 92 -13.97 11.11 1.72
C PRO A 92 -15.51 11.05 1.77
N ARG A 93 -16.07 9.84 1.76
CA ARG A 93 -17.53 9.61 1.82
C ARG A 93 -17.84 8.24 2.40
N HIS A 94 -19.07 8.05 2.89
CA HIS A 94 -19.54 6.73 3.26
C HIS A 94 -19.64 5.83 2.01
N ILE A 95 -18.93 4.70 2.01
CA ILE A 95 -18.99 3.73 0.89
C ILE A 95 -19.68 2.41 1.28
N GLY A 96 -20.52 2.44 2.33
CA GLY A 96 -21.36 1.31 2.74
C GLY A 96 -20.88 0.56 3.99
N PHE A 97 -19.98 1.14 4.77
CA PHE A 97 -19.50 0.59 6.05
C PHE A 97 -20.15 1.30 7.24
N ASN A 98 -19.37 1.81 8.18
CA ASN A 98 -19.85 2.51 9.36
C ASN A 98 -20.21 3.97 9.02
N SER A 99 -21.45 4.39 9.27
CA SER A 99 -21.91 5.76 8.98
C SER A 99 -21.32 6.83 9.90
N GLN A 100 -20.59 6.45 10.95
CA GLN A 100 -19.89 7.39 11.84
C GLN A 100 -18.63 7.98 11.20
N TRP A 101 -18.05 7.28 10.22
CA TRP A 101 -16.79 7.65 9.58
C TRP A 101 -16.98 7.81 8.09
N LYS A 102 -16.07 8.58 7.47
CA LYS A 102 -15.97 8.68 6.02
C LYS A 102 -14.87 7.74 5.58
N ASP A 103 -15.15 7.00 4.53
CA ASP A 103 -14.20 6.11 3.90
C ASP A 103 -13.56 6.80 2.68
N GLN A 104 -12.41 6.32 2.26
CA GLN A 104 -11.75 6.81 1.05
C GLN A 104 -11.07 5.68 0.28
N ILE A 105 -10.95 5.86 -1.03
CA ILE A 105 -10.24 4.93 -1.91
C ILE A 105 -9.04 5.67 -2.50
N HIS A 106 -7.86 5.08 -2.33
CA HIS A 106 -6.59 5.59 -2.81
C HIS A 106 -6.08 4.70 -3.94
N ARG A 107 -5.71 5.28 -5.09
CA ARG A 107 -4.95 4.59 -6.12
C ARG A 107 -3.48 4.75 -5.79
N VAL A 108 -2.80 3.63 -5.59
CA VAL A 108 -1.35 3.58 -5.44
C VAL A 108 -0.75 3.05 -6.74
N SER A 109 0.30 3.71 -7.21
CA SER A 109 1.10 3.31 -8.35
C SER A 109 2.57 3.34 -7.98
N ALA A 110 3.32 2.29 -8.30
CA ALA A 110 4.76 2.21 -8.08
C ALA A 110 5.45 1.80 -9.38
N GLN A 111 6.35 2.65 -9.87
CA GLN A 111 7.29 2.33 -10.94
C GLN A 111 8.54 1.70 -10.32
N ILE A 112 8.67 0.38 -10.51
CA ILE A 112 9.73 -0.43 -9.94
C ILE A 112 10.80 -0.62 -11.01
N PRO A 113 12.05 -0.17 -10.78
CA PRO A 113 13.11 -0.29 -11.77
C PRO A 113 13.70 -1.71 -11.81
N LYS A 114 14.37 -2.03 -12.92
CA LYS A 114 14.87 -3.36 -13.26
C LYS A 114 15.71 -4.07 -12.19
N GLU A 115 16.47 -3.32 -11.39
CA GLU A 115 17.32 -3.86 -10.34
C GLU A 115 16.57 -4.74 -9.31
N TYR A 116 15.26 -4.55 -9.16
CA TYR A 116 14.42 -5.31 -8.23
C TYR A 116 13.86 -6.62 -8.79
N TYR A 117 14.08 -6.90 -10.07
CA TYR A 117 13.60 -8.12 -10.73
C TYR A 117 14.58 -8.67 -11.77
N ALA A 118 15.86 -8.31 -11.65
CA ALA A 118 16.90 -8.68 -12.61
C ALA A 118 17.16 -10.19 -12.69
N ASP A 119 16.83 -10.94 -11.63
CA ASP A 119 16.92 -12.40 -11.58
C ASP A 119 15.64 -13.11 -12.06
N GLY A 120 14.65 -12.36 -12.53
CA GLY A 120 13.37 -12.88 -12.98
C GLY A 120 12.41 -13.23 -11.83
N GLU A 121 12.70 -12.77 -10.61
CA GLU A 121 11.80 -12.87 -9.47
C GLU A 121 11.52 -11.48 -8.89
N ILE A 122 10.33 -11.29 -8.30
CA ILE A 122 10.05 -10.11 -7.49
C ILE A 122 9.14 -10.50 -6.33
N LYS A 123 9.52 -10.06 -5.12
CA LYS A 123 8.71 -10.29 -3.92
C LYS A 123 7.91 -9.04 -3.59
N LEU A 124 6.59 -9.19 -3.53
CA LEU A 124 5.67 -8.14 -3.09
C LEU A 124 5.01 -8.55 -1.77
N ALA A 125 4.89 -7.61 -0.86
CA ALA A 125 4.13 -7.75 0.38
C ALA A 125 3.44 -6.44 0.74
N PHE A 126 2.47 -6.54 1.64
CA PHE A 126 1.88 -5.40 2.32
C PHE A 126 2.08 -5.59 3.81
N MET A 127 2.31 -4.51 4.54
CA MET A 127 2.41 -4.51 6.00
C MET A 127 1.52 -3.44 6.57
N THR A 128 1.02 -3.67 7.78
CA THR A 128 0.18 -2.71 8.50
C THR A 128 0.57 -2.65 9.96
N LEU A 129 0.70 -1.45 10.50
CA LEU A 129 0.68 -1.17 11.93
C LEU A 129 -0.64 -0.46 12.17
N LEU A 130 -1.50 -1.01 13.03
CA LEU A 130 -2.78 -0.39 13.34
C LEU A 130 -2.98 -0.42 14.85
N ASN A 131 -3.35 0.70 15.44
CA ASN A 131 -3.63 0.80 16.86
C ASN A 131 -4.96 0.12 17.19
N GLU A 132 -5.04 -0.49 18.37
CA GLU A 132 -6.22 -1.21 18.86
C GLU A 132 -7.07 -0.38 19.82
#